data_AF-A0A8J2LVM8-F1
#
_entry.id   AF-A0A8J2LVM8-F1
#
_cell.length_a   1.000
_cell.length_b   1.000
_cell.length_c   1.000
_cell.angle_alpha   90.00
_cell.angle_beta   90.00
_cell.angle_gamma   90.00
#
_symmetry.space_group_name_H-M   'P 1'
#
loop_
_entity.id
_entity.type
_entity.pdbx_description
1 polymer ?
#
loop_
_entity_poly.entity_id
_entity_poly.type
_entity_poly.pdbx_seq_one_letter_code
_entity_poly.pdbx_strand_id
1 'polypeptide(L)'
;MFLYGSPALDYVFAMLEIMNELDLGRKTYKTSGRIRTPSNFMKLYRELQILNVNAMNIYAPVVLPTVQWLFSLWVVFCSYGFLKLSGLFAFTTCVCVVGLLLFLVVLFTILAEMEVRSRTVLTNWAGQGQSKILEKYLRSCKSIRVTMGTFYYADHGMVLTMLSFITESTVNLLVLKICESCH
;
A
#
# COMPACT_ATOMS: atom_id res chain seq x y z
N MET A 1 -16.67 -1.50 -8.87
CA MET A 1 -17.33 -2.67 -8.25
C MET A 1 -16.46 -3.95 -8.30
N PHE A 2 -15.13 -3.87 -8.53
CA PHE A 2 -14.23 -5.05 -8.61
C PHE A 2 -13.22 -5.16 -7.45
N LEU A 3 -13.36 -4.35 -6.39
CA LEU A 3 -12.43 -4.35 -5.25
C LEU A 3 -12.91 -5.20 -4.05
N TYR A 4 -14.16 -5.65 -4.05
CA TYR A 4 -14.69 -6.58 -3.05
C TYR A 4 -14.39 -8.02 -3.52
N GLY A 5 -13.47 -8.71 -2.84
CA GLY A 5 -13.18 -10.12 -3.10
C GLY A 5 -11.71 -10.49 -3.19
N SER A 6 -10.78 -9.52 -3.09
CA SER A 6 -9.38 -9.86 -2.85
C SER A 6 -9.15 -10.01 -1.35
N PRO A 7 -8.84 -11.23 -0.85
CA PRO A 7 -8.65 -11.45 0.58
C PRO A 7 -7.50 -10.61 1.16
N ALA A 8 -6.53 -10.20 0.33
CA ALA A 8 -5.46 -9.30 0.74
C ALA A 8 -5.94 -7.86 0.98
N LEU A 9 -6.87 -7.35 0.17
CA LEU A 9 -7.44 -6.02 0.37
C LEU A 9 -8.38 -6.00 1.56
N ASP A 10 -9.22 -7.01 1.70
CA ASP A 10 -10.13 -7.15 2.85
C ASP A 10 -9.34 -7.21 4.16
N TYR A 11 -8.20 -7.90 4.17
CA TYR A 11 -7.26 -7.90 5.28
C TYR A 11 -6.72 -6.51 5.62
N VAL A 12 -6.26 -5.75 4.62
CA VAL A 12 -5.71 -4.40 4.83
C VAL A 12 -6.78 -3.44 5.34
N PHE A 13 -8.00 -3.49 4.79
CA PHE A 13 -9.11 -2.67 5.28
C PHE A 13 -9.50 -3.03 6.71
N ALA A 14 -9.56 -4.32 7.06
CA ALA A 14 -9.82 -4.75 8.43
C ALA A 14 -8.73 -4.27 9.39
N MET A 15 -7.45 -4.35 9.00
CA MET A 15 -6.34 -3.82 9.79
C MET A 15 -6.44 -2.31 9.99
N LEU A 16 -6.79 -1.55 8.93
CA LEU A 16 -7.01 -0.10 9.02
C LEU A 16 -8.18 0.25 9.94
N GLU A 17 -9.30 -0.49 9.88
CA GLU A 17 -10.44 -0.30 10.78
C GLU A 17 -10.01 -0.54 12.24
N ILE A 18 -9.30 -1.64 12.50
CA ILE A 18 -8.78 -1.94 13.85
C ILE A 18 -7.80 -0.87 14.34
N MET A 19 -6.89 -0.38 13.47
CA MET A 19 -5.98 0.70 13.84
C MET A 19 -6.72 2.01 14.12
N ASN A 20 -7.76 2.34 13.36
CA ASN A 20 -8.59 3.52 13.60
C ASN A 20 -9.32 3.42 14.95
N GLU A 21 -9.84 2.24 15.29
CA GLU A 21 -10.43 1.96 16.60
C GLU A 21 -9.41 2.07 17.75
N LEU A 22 -8.16 1.62 17.52
CA LEU A 22 -7.06 1.75 18.47
C LEU A 22 -6.61 3.21 18.67
N ASP A 23 -6.64 4.01 17.61
CA ASP A 23 -6.23 5.43 17.61
C ASP A 23 -7.22 6.32 18.35
N LEU A 24 -8.52 6.10 18.11
CA LEU A 24 -9.57 6.89 18.72
C LEU A 24 -9.59 6.79 20.24
N GLY A 25 -9.03 5.72 20.83
CA GLY A 25 -8.87 5.55 22.29
C GLY A 25 -10.17 5.69 23.10
N ARG A 26 -11.33 5.72 22.43
CA ARG A 26 -12.65 6.09 22.98
C ARG A 26 -13.66 4.99 22.65
N LYS A 27 -14.62 4.82 23.58
CA LYS A 27 -15.78 3.93 23.48
C LYS A 27 -16.43 4.01 22.09
N THR A 28 -16.19 3.02 21.24
CA THR A 28 -17.13 2.64 20.20
C THR A 28 -18.01 1.52 20.75
N TYR A 29 -19.26 1.46 20.34
CA TYR A 29 -20.23 0.43 20.77
C TYR A 29 -19.74 -1.01 20.52
N LYS A 30 -18.76 -1.18 19.62
CA LYS A 30 -18.12 -2.47 19.27
C LYS A 30 -17.01 -2.88 20.24
N THR A 31 -16.27 -1.94 20.84
CA THR A 31 -15.16 -2.24 21.75
C THR A 31 -15.68 -2.15 23.18
N SER A 32 -16.00 -3.31 23.77
CA SER A 32 -16.60 -3.50 25.12
C SER A 32 -15.73 -3.00 26.30
N GLY A 33 -15.18 -1.79 26.24
CA GLY A 33 -14.35 -1.17 27.29
C GLY A 33 -13.02 -1.88 27.59
N ARG A 34 -12.66 -2.96 26.89
CA ARG A 34 -11.50 -3.83 27.21
C ARG A 34 -10.14 -3.31 26.75
N ILE A 35 -10.09 -2.35 25.82
CA ILE A 35 -8.83 -1.75 25.30
C ILE A 35 -8.21 -0.76 26.31
N ARG A 36 -8.93 -0.45 27.40
CA ARG A 36 -8.64 0.64 28.32
C ARG A 36 -7.33 0.51 29.12
N THR A 37 -6.77 -0.69 29.24
CA THR A 37 -5.50 -0.90 29.97
C THR A 37 -4.32 -0.93 29.00
N PRO A 38 -3.20 -0.28 29.32
CA PRO A 38 -2.00 -0.29 28.48
C PRO A 38 -1.49 -1.72 28.22
N SER A 39 -1.70 -2.65 29.16
CA SER A 39 -1.37 -4.07 28.99
C SER A 39 -2.18 -4.74 27.88
N ASN A 40 -3.51 -4.53 27.85
CA ASN A 40 -4.36 -5.11 26.81
C ASN A 40 -4.07 -4.48 25.44
N PHE A 41 -3.84 -3.17 25.39
CA PHE A 41 -3.40 -2.47 24.18
C PHE A 41 -2.12 -3.08 23.62
N MET A 42 -1.08 -3.21 24.45
CA MET A 42 0.20 -3.79 24.02
C MET A 42 0.05 -5.22 23.49
N LYS A 43 -0.76 -6.04 24.18
CA LYS A 43 -1.00 -7.42 23.76
C LYS A 43 -1.67 -7.47 22.39
N LEU A 44 -2.75 -6.71 22.21
CA LEU A 44 -3.49 -6.64 20.94
C LEU A 44 -2.62 -6.08 19.81
N TYR A 45 -1.88 -5.00 20.06
CA TYR A 45 -0.99 -4.41 19.08
C TYR A 45 0.11 -5.39 18.64
N ARG A 46 0.66 -6.17 19.59
CA ARG A 46 1.66 -7.19 19.28
C ARG A 46 1.08 -8.38 18.52
N GLU A 47 -0.15 -8.79 18.85
CA GLU A 47 -0.88 -9.79 18.07
C GLU A 47 -1.13 -9.31 16.63
N LEU A 48 -1.48 -8.03 16.42
CA LEU A 48 -1.61 -7.42 15.10
C LEU A 48 -0.28 -7.38 14.33
N GLN A 49 0.83 -7.08 15.00
CA GLN A 49 2.16 -7.13 14.38
C GLN A 49 2.49 -8.54 13.88
N ILE A 50 2.26 -9.57 14.71
CA ILE A 50 2.50 -10.96 14.34
C ILE A 50 1.58 -11.37 13.19
N LEU A 51 0.31 -11.00 13.25
CA LEU A 51 -0.66 -11.25 12.19
C LEU A 51 -0.23 -10.59 10.87
N ASN A 52 0.26 -9.35 10.91
CA ASN A 52 0.78 -8.66 9.73
C ASN A 52 1.99 -9.36 9.13
N VAL A 53 2.97 -9.77 9.95
CA VAL A 53 4.13 -10.53 9.45
C VAL A 53 3.69 -11.83 8.80
N ASN A 54 2.75 -12.56 9.41
CA ASN A 54 2.23 -13.81 8.86
C ASN A 54 1.44 -13.59 7.57
N ALA A 55 0.56 -12.59 7.54
CA ALA A 55 -0.19 -12.22 6.34
C ALA A 55 0.74 -11.82 5.21
N MET A 56 1.76 -11.00 5.47
CA MET A 56 2.75 -10.61 4.47
C MET A 56 3.56 -11.81 3.97
N ASN A 57 3.94 -12.76 4.83
CA ASN A 57 4.62 -13.97 4.38
C ASN A 57 3.76 -14.83 3.44
N ILE A 58 2.43 -14.82 3.60
CA ILE A 58 1.49 -15.55 2.75
C ILE A 58 1.24 -14.79 1.44
N TYR A 59 1.00 -13.47 1.52
CA TYR A 59 0.60 -12.68 0.36
C TYR A 59 1.77 -12.15 -0.46
N ALA A 60 2.91 -11.82 0.14
CA ALA A 60 4.05 -11.24 -0.58
C ALA A 60 4.54 -12.11 -1.75
N PRO A 61 4.63 -13.45 -1.64
CA PRO A 61 5.02 -14.31 -2.77
C PRO A 61 4.06 -14.27 -3.95
N VAL A 62 2.79 -13.89 -3.74
CA VAL A 62 1.78 -13.80 -4.80
C VAL A 62 1.65 -12.38 -5.32
N VAL A 63 1.63 -11.40 -4.41
CA VAL A 63 1.45 -9.98 -4.74
C VAL A 63 2.64 -9.43 -5.51
N LEU A 64 3.88 -9.74 -5.11
CA LEU A 64 5.07 -9.22 -5.79
C LEU A 64 5.15 -9.65 -7.26
N PRO A 65 5.06 -10.95 -7.62
CA PRO A 65 5.07 -11.36 -9.01
C PRO A 65 3.88 -10.80 -9.79
N THR A 66 2.71 -10.68 -9.15
CA THR A 66 1.52 -10.12 -9.80
C THR A 66 1.74 -8.66 -10.17
N VAL A 67 2.26 -7.85 -9.24
CA VAL A 67 2.59 -6.44 -9.50
C VAL A 67 3.65 -6.34 -10.61
N GLN A 68 4.72 -7.13 -10.52
CA GLN A 68 5.76 -7.16 -11.54
C GLN A 68 5.22 -7.55 -12.92
N TRP A 69 4.34 -8.54 -12.99
CA TRP A 69 3.71 -9.00 -14.22
C TRP A 69 2.78 -7.93 -14.81
N LEU A 70 1.99 -7.25 -13.96
CA LEU A 70 1.15 -6.11 -14.38
C LEU A 70 1.99 -4.96 -14.93
N PHE A 71 3.14 -4.67 -14.33
CA PHE A 71 4.10 -3.67 -14.85
C PHE A 71 4.67 -4.08 -16.21
N SER A 72 5.07 -5.35 -16.39
CA SER A 72 5.54 -5.84 -17.68
C SER A 72 4.47 -5.75 -18.77
N LEU A 73 3.23 -6.13 -18.46
CA LEU A 73 2.10 -5.96 -19.37
C LEU A 73 1.89 -4.49 -19.71
N TRP A 74 1.97 -3.60 -18.73
CA TRP A 74 1.84 -2.17 -18.94
C TRP A 74 2.89 -1.64 -19.94
N VAL A 75 4.16 -2.02 -19.79
CA VAL A 75 5.22 -1.63 -20.73
C VAL A 75 4.93 -2.15 -22.13
N VAL A 76 4.51 -3.40 -22.27
CA VAL A 76 4.18 -4.02 -23.56
C VAL A 76 2.98 -3.34 -24.22
N PHE A 77 1.89 -3.10 -23.49
CA PHE A 77 0.70 -2.43 -24.03
C PHE A 77 0.97 -0.97 -24.37
N CYS A 78 1.76 -0.26 -23.56
CA CYS A 78 2.16 1.11 -23.87
C CYS A 78 3.02 1.15 -25.13
N SER A 79 4.13 0.40 -25.17
CA SER A 79 5.02 0.37 -26.33
C SER A 79 4.30 -0.06 -27.61
N TYR A 80 3.54 -1.16 -27.58
CA TYR A 80 2.79 -1.63 -28.73
C TYR A 80 1.66 -0.66 -29.14
N GLY A 81 0.89 -0.17 -28.17
CA GLY A 81 -0.23 0.73 -28.40
C GLY A 81 0.21 2.08 -28.96
N PHE A 82 1.28 2.66 -28.40
CA PHE A 82 1.84 3.91 -28.90
C PHE A 82 2.45 3.76 -30.29
N LEU A 83 3.12 2.64 -30.61
CA LEU A 83 3.78 2.48 -31.90
C LEU A 83 2.80 2.11 -33.02
N LYS A 84 1.84 1.24 -32.76
CA LYS A 84 1.14 0.50 -33.83
C LYS A 84 -0.36 0.73 -33.92
N LEU A 85 -1.00 1.27 -32.89
CA LEU A 85 -2.45 1.46 -32.87
C LEU A 85 -2.83 2.88 -33.29
N SER A 86 -3.82 2.99 -34.17
CA SER A 86 -4.44 4.26 -34.58
C SER A 86 -5.94 4.23 -34.32
N GLY A 87 -6.53 5.40 -34.04
CA GLY A 87 -7.97 5.54 -33.84
C GLY A 87 -8.47 4.95 -32.52
N LEU A 88 -9.64 4.30 -32.55
CA LEU A 88 -10.36 3.88 -31.34
C LEU A 88 -9.57 2.89 -30.45
N PHE A 89 -8.76 2.02 -31.05
CA PHE A 89 -7.93 1.05 -30.32
C PHE A 89 -6.78 1.71 -29.54
N ALA A 90 -6.23 2.82 -30.03
CA ALA A 90 -5.24 3.61 -29.29
C ALA A 90 -5.89 4.28 -28.07
N PHE A 91 -7.12 4.77 -28.24
CA PHE A 91 -7.86 5.37 -27.13
C PHE A 91 -8.19 4.34 -26.04
N THR A 92 -8.71 3.16 -26.39
CA THR A 92 -9.04 2.12 -25.41
C THR A 92 -7.82 1.61 -24.65
N THR A 93 -6.69 1.43 -25.34
CA THR A 93 -5.43 1.04 -24.69
C THR A 93 -4.92 2.11 -23.74
N CYS A 94 -4.95 3.39 -24.12
CA CYS A 94 -4.62 4.51 -23.22
C CYS A 94 -5.51 4.52 -21.96
N VAL A 95 -6.82 4.32 -22.11
CA VAL A 95 -7.74 4.29 -20.97
C VAL A 95 -7.42 3.12 -20.03
N CYS A 96 -7.15 1.92 -20.56
CA CYS A 96 -6.77 0.76 -19.75
C CYS A 96 -5.45 1.00 -18.99
N VAL A 97 -4.47 1.59 -19.66
CA VAL A 97 -3.16 1.96 -19.11
C VAL A 97 -3.31 2.94 -17.95
N VAL A 98 -4.08 4.00 -18.14
CA VAL A 98 -4.36 5.00 -17.09
C VAL A 98 -5.13 4.37 -15.93
N GLY A 99 -6.11 3.51 -16.22
CA GLY A 99 -6.88 2.80 -15.18
C GLY A 99 -6.01 1.90 -14.30
N LEU A 100 -5.08 1.16 -14.91
CA LEU A 100 -4.14 0.30 -14.19
C LEU A 100 -3.17 1.12 -13.32
N LEU A 101 -2.68 2.24 -13.85
CA LEU A 101 -1.84 3.18 -13.08
C LEU A 101 -2.57 3.74 -11.86
N LEU A 102 -3.80 4.23 -12.05
CA LEU A 102 -4.63 4.74 -10.96
C LEU A 102 -4.89 3.65 -9.91
N PHE A 103 -5.17 2.42 -10.34
CA PHE A 103 -5.34 1.30 -9.43
C PHE A 103 -4.09 1.04 -8.59
N LEU A 104 -2.90 1.00 -9.21
CA LEU A 104 -1.64 0.81 -8.49
C LEU A 104 -1.38 1.95 -7.50
N VAL A 105 -1.58 3.20 -7.91
CA VAL A 105 -1.41 4.37 -7.03
C VAL A 105 -2.31 4.28 -5.81
N VAL A 106 -3.60 3.96 -6.01
CA VAL A 106 -4.57 3.79 -4.91
C VAL A 106 -4.14 2.64 -4.00
N LEU A 107 -3.77 1.49 -4.56
CA LEU A 107 -3.32 0.32 -3.80
C LEU A 107 -2.14 0.66 -2.90
N PHE A 108 -1.06 1.22 -3.45
CA PHE A 108 0.13 1.58 -2.69
C PHE A 108 -0.15 2.69 -1.66
N THR A 109 -1.04 3.63 -1.96
CA THR A 109 -1.46 4.66 -1.00
C THR A 109 -2.17 4.05 0.20
N ILE A 110 -3.08 3.09 -0.02
CA ILE A 110 -3.78 2.36 1.06
C ILE A 110 -2.78 1.56 1.91
N LEU A 111 -1.78 0.93 1.28
CA LEU A 111 -0.75 0.17 2.00
C LEU A 111 0.17 1.09 2.82
N ALA A 112 0.52 2.26 2.29
CA ALA A 112 1.32 3.27 3.00
C ALA A 112 0.54 3.89 4.19
N GLU A 113 -0.78 4.09 4.04
CA GLU A 113 -1.66 4.58 5.09
C GLU A 113 -1.61 3.70 6.35
N MET A 114 -1.43 2.37 6.23
CA MET A 114 -1.28 1.49 7.39
C MET A 114 -0.05 1.85 8.24
N GLU A 115 1.07 2.18 7.62
CA GLU A 115 2.27 2.59 8.36
C GLU A 115 2.04 3.92 9.06
N VAL A 116 1.45 4.89 8.36
CA VAL A 116 1.14 6.21 8.92
C VAL A 116 0.20 6.07 10.12
N ARG A 117 -0.91 5.35 9.97
CA ARG A 117 -1.89 5.06 11.04
C ARG A 117 -1.24 4.37 12.22
N SER A 118 -0.43 3.35 11.96
CA SER A 118 0.28 2.62 13.00
C SER A 118 1.25 3.51 13.78
N ARG A 119 1.99 4.40 13.10
CA ARG A 119 2.85 5.39 13.76
C ARG A 119 2.01 6.36 14.61
N THR A 120 0.92 6.88 14.06
CA THR A 120 0.00 7.80 14.76
C THR A 120 -0.53 7.18 16.05
N VAL A 121 -1.00 5.92 15.99
CA VAL A 121 -1.44 5.18 17.18
C VAL A 121 -0.33 5.11 18.24
N LEU A 122 0.88 4.70 17.85
CA LEU A 122 2.01 4.61 18.79
C LEU A 122 2.37 5.97 19.39
N THR A 123 2.36 7.04 18.60
CA THR A 123 2.65 8.40 19.08
C THR A 123 1.57 8.93 20.01
N ASN A 124 0.29 8.67 19.71
CA ASN A 124 -0.84 9.10 20.53
C ASN A 124 -0.83 8.42 21.90
N TRP A 125 -0.53 7.11 21.93
CA TRP A 125 -0.38 6.36 23.18
C TRP A 125 0.90 6.73 23.95
N ALA A 126 1.98 7.12 23.27
CA ALA A 126 3.18 7.65 23.93
C ALA A 126 2.93 9.00 24.61
N GLY A 127 2.15 9.88 23.97
CA GLY A 127 1.80 11.20 24.49
C GLY A 127 0.86 11.17 25.72
N GLN A 128 0.15 10.07 25.97
CA GLN A 128 -0.78 9.95 27.11
C GLN A 128 -0.09 9.76 28.48
N GLY A 129 1.24 9.64 28.54
CA GLY A 129 2.02 10.07 29.71
C GLY A 129 1.83 9.33 31.04
N GLN A 130 1.39 8.06 31.06
CA GLN A 130 1.03 7.41 32.33
C GLN A 130 2.11 6.53 33.00
N SER A 131 3.20 6.15 32.31
CA SER A 131 4.25 5.29 32.92
C SER A 131 5.56 5.24 32.11
N LYS A 132 6.72 5.37 32.79
CA LYS A 132 8.06 5.13 32.19
C LYS A 132 8.19 3.72 31.59
N ILE A 133 7.46 2.75 32.14
CA ILE A 133 7.44 1.36 31.64
C ILE A 133 6.72 1.33 30.30
N LEU A 134 5.55 1.99 30.19
CA LEU A 134 4.78 2.10 28.95
C LEU A 134 5.59 2.75 27.84
N GLU A 135 6.33 3.82 28.14
CA GLU A 135 7.20 4.49 27.17
C GLU A 135 8.30 3.57 26.64
N LYS A 136 8.97 2.81 27.53
CA LYS A 136 10.01 1.84 27.15
C LYS A 136 9.44 0.74 26.24
N TYR A 137 8.22 0.28 26.52
CA TYR A 137 7.53 -0.72 25.69
C TYR A 137 7.11 -0.14 24.33
N LEU A 138 6.55 1.07 24.29
CA LEU A 138 6.16 1.71 23.04
C LEU A 138 7.38 1.93 22.12
N ARG A 139 8.55 2.28 22.67
CA ARG A 139 9.81 2.34 21.91
C ARG A 139 10.24 0.98 21.35
N SER A 140 9.86 -0.12 21.99
CA SER A 140 10.13 -1.48 21.49
C SER A 140 9.15 -1.93 20.40
N CYS A 141 7.95 -1.36 20.37
CA CYS A 141 6.93 -1.62 19.36
C CYS A 141 7.26 -0.88 18.08
N LYS A 142 7.57 -1.62 17.00
CA LYS A 142 7.75 -1.04 15.67
C LYS A 142 6.39 -0.68 15.03
N SER A 143 6.38 0.27 14.10
CA SER A 143 5.23 0.49 13.25
C SER A 143 4.93 -0.76 12.43
N ILE A 144 3.65 -1.08 12.29
CA ILE A 144 3.15 -2.09 11.37
C ILE A 144 3.32 -1.51 9.97
N ARG A 145 4.15 -2.17 9.17
CA ARG A 145 4.41 -1.78 7.78
C ARG A 145 4.17 -2.97 6.86
N VAL A 146 3.74 -2.69 5.65
CA VAL A 146 3.57 -3.69 4.59
C VAL A 146 4.93 -3.91 3.94
N THR A 147 5.57 -5.02 4.27
CA THR A 147 6.80 -5.45 3.61
C THR A 147 6.46 -6.29 2.39
N MET A 148 6.94 -5.85 1.23
CA MET A 148 6.86 -6.60 -0.02
C MET A 148 8.19 -7.33 -0.22
N GLY A 149 8.27 -8.55 0.32
CA GLY A 149 9.49 -9.36 0.28
C GLY A 149 10.57 -8.88 1.27
N THR A 150 11.84 -9.16 0.96
CA THR A 150 12.97 -8.91 1.87
C THR A 150 13.51 -7.47 1.81
N PHE A 151 13.31 -6.77 0.69
CA PHE A 151 13.97 -5.48 0.43
C PHE A 151 13.02 -4.30 0.20
N TYR A 152 11.75 -4.55 -0.13
CA TYR A 152 10.79 -3.50 -0.46
C TYR A 152 9.73 -3.33 0.64
N TYR A 153 9.33 -2.09 0.89
CA TYR A 153 8.22 -1.75 1.77
C TYR A 153 7.34 -0.73 1.05
N ALA A 154 6.03 -0.82 1.27
CA ALA A 154 5.09 0.12 0.70
C ALA A 154 5.19 1.45 1.45
N ASP A 155 5.76 2.46 0.78
CA ASP A 155 5.83 3.84 1.27
C ASP A 155 5.27 4.78 0.19
N HIS A 156 4.82 5.97 0.60
CA HIS A 156 4.42 7.04 -0.32
C HIS A 156 5.54 7.39 -1.31
N GLY A 157 6.81 7.28 -0.88
CA GLY A 157 7.96 7.44 -1.77
C GLY A 157 7.98 6.43 -2.93
N MET A 158 7.52 5.20 -2.70
CA MET A 158 7.49 4.15 -3.75
C MET A 158 6.51 4.50 -4.87
N VAL A 159 5.37 5.13 -4.53
CA VAL A 159 4.40 5.62 -5.52
C VAL A 159 5.03 6.66 -6.43
N LEU A 160 5.75 7.63 -5.86
CA LEU A 160 6.45 8.68 -6.61
C LEU A 160 7.54 8.10 -7.52
N THR A 161 8.32 7.15 -7.01
CA THR A 161 9.36 6.47 -7.81
C THR A 161 8.74 5.70 -8.97
N MET A 162 7.63 4.98 -8.75
CA MET A 162 6.92 4.28 -9.82
C MET A 162 6.38 5.25 -10.87
N LEU A 163 5.70 6.32 -10.45
CA LEU A 163 5.19 7.35 -11.37
C LEU A 163 6.31 8.01 -12.17
N SER A 164 7.46 8.28 -11.54
CA SER A 164 8.63 8.86 -12.22
C SER A 164 9.17 7.91 -13.28
N PHE A 165 9.36 6.63 -12.93
CA PHE A 165 9.82 5.59 -13.86
C PHE A 165 8.87 5.41 -15.06
N ILE A 166 7.56 5.42 -14.80
CA ILE A 166 6.51 5.34 -15.82
C ILE A 166 6.56 6.55 -16.77
N THR A 167 6.68 7.75 -16.20
CA THR A 167 6.75 9.00 -16.98
C THR A 167 7.99 9.01 -17.86
N GLU A 168 9.15 8.69 -17.30
CA GLU A 168 10.42 8.61 -18.01
C GLU A 168 10.37 7.57 -19.14
N SER A 169 9.84 6.37 -18.86
CA SER A 169 9.66 5.31 -19.86
C SER A 169 8.74 5.76 -21.01
N THR A 170 7.66 6.47 -20.70
CA THR A 170 6.70 6.96 -21.69
C THR A 170 7.30 8.08 -22.54
N VAL A 171 8.04 9.02 -21.93
CA VAL A 171 8.75 10.08 -22.65
C VAL A 171 9.80 9.49 -23.59
N ASN A 172 10.58 8.50 -23.12
CA ASN A 172 11.58 7.83 -23.95
C ASN A 172 10.93 7.13 -25.16
N LEU A 173 9.79 6.48 -24.99
CA LEU A 173 9.04 5.87 -26.09
C LEU A 173 8.49 6.92 -27.07
N LEU A 174 8.00 8.06 -26.58
CA LEU A 174 7.52 9.16 -27.42
C LEU A 174 8.64 9.76 -28.27
N VAL A 175 9.80 10.04 -27.67
CA VAL A 175 10.98 10.56 -28.38
C VAL A 175 11.42 9.60 -29.48
N LEU A 176 11.47 8.30 -29.17
CA LEU A 176 11.87 7.27 -30.13
C LEU A 176 10.93 7.23 -31.35
N LYS A 177 9.62 7.32 -31.12
CA LYS A 177 8.61 7.39 -32.20
C LYS A 177 8.74 8.65 -33.07
N ILE A 178 9.02 9.81 -32.46
CA ILE A 178 9.21 11.06 -33.20
C ILE A 178 10.45 10.97 -34.09
N CYS A 179 11.54 10.41 -33.58
CA CYS A 179 12.76 10.18 -34.36
C CYS A 179 12.51 9.24 -35.56
N GLU A 180 11.75 8.15 -35.38
CA GLU A 180 11.38 7.26 -36.49
C GLU A 180 10.55 7.96 -37.58
N SER A 181 9.72 8.94 -37.21
CA SER A 181 8.88 9.67 -38.17
C SER A 181 9.62 10.73 -38.99
N CYS A 182 10.86 11.08 -38.61
CA CYS A 182 11.70 12.05 -39.31
C CYS A 182 12.61 11.41 -40.38
N HIS A 183 12.66 10.07 -40.44
CA HIS A 183 13.46 9.30 -41.38
C HIS A 183 12.60 8.69 -42.49
#